data_AF-A0A120GB88-F1
#
_entry.id   AF-A0A120GB88-F1
#
_cell.length_a   1.000
_cell.length_b   1.000
_cell.length_c   1.000
_cell.angle_alpha   90.00
_cell.angle_beta   90.00
_cell.angle_gamma   90.00
#
_symmetry.space_group_name_H-M   'P 1'
#
loop_
_entity.id
_entity.type
_entity.pdbx_description
1 polymer ?
#
loop_
_entity_poly.entity_id
_entity_poly.type
_entity_poly.pdbx_seq_one_letter_code
_entity_poly.pdbx_strand_id
1 'polypeptide(L)'
;MVSGLIGLLVLVGFVAGIALLLAFVIDLLFSNRSTIGKSLVAAVIAGAIPMLPAYWTVVALSGPTDPTVALFPLIVGALILALVIGFPFAFFLIRRRSRGRVSKIDPEVFE
;
A
#
# COMPACT_ATOMS: atom_id res chain seq x y z
N MET A 1 -3.38 5.48 27.42
CA MET A 1 -3.70 6.34 26.26
C MET A 1 -2.49 6.65 25.39
N VAL A 2 -1.34 7.05 25.95
CA VAL A 2 -0.13 7.38 25.17
C VAL A 2 0.40 6.19 24.34
N SER A 3 0.35 4.97 24.88
CA SER A 3 0.78 3.74 24.19
C SER A 3 -0.03 3.41 22.93
N GLY A 4 -1.34 3.70 22.91
CA GLY A 4 -2.20 3.44 21.75
C GLY A 4 -1.93 4.38 20.58
N LEU A 5 -1.63 5.65 20.88
CA LEU A 5 -1.22 6.65 19.88
C LEU A 5 0.12 6.29 19.24
N ILE A 6 1.10 5.86 20.04
CA ILE A 6 2.40 5.41 19.53
C ILE A 6 2.22 4.19 18.62
N GLY A 7 1.42 3.20 19.04
CA GLY A 7 1.13 2.02 18.21
C GLY A 7 0.47 2.38 16.87
N LEU A 8 -0.48 3.32 16.88
CA LEU A 8 -1.14 3.79 15.66
C LEU A 8 -0.17 4.54 14.74
N LEU A 9 0.70 5.41 15.27
CA LEU A 9 1.72 6.10 14.49
C LEU A 9 2.73 5.13 13.86
N VAL A 10 3.15 4.10 14.61
CA VAL A 10 4.03 3.04 14.10
C VAL A 10 3.35 2.27 12.96
N LEU A 11 2.08 1.89 13.13
CA LEU A 11 1.30 1.22 12.08
C LEU A 11 1.18 2.08 10.82
N VAL A 12 0.83 3.36 10.98
CA VAL A 12 0.71 4.32 9.87
C VAL A 12 2.04 4.47 9.15
N GLY A 13 3.13 4.67 9.89
CA GLY A 13 4.48 4.79 9.32
C GLY A 13 4.92 3.53 8.59
N PHE A 14 4.62 2.35 9.13
CA PHE A 14 4.90 1.07 8.51
C PHE A 14 4.14 0.87 7.20
N VAL A 15 2.83 1.13 7.18
CA VAL A 15 2.00 1.06 5.96
C VAL A 15 2.49 2.04 4.90
N ALA A 16 2.77 3.28 5.29
CA ALA A 16 3.31 4.29 4.39
C ALA A 16 4.67 3.86 3.82
N GLY A 17 5.58 3.33 4.65
CA GLY A 17 6.88 2.82 4.21
C GLY A 17 6.77 1.70 3.18
N ILE A 18 5.91 0.71 3.44
CA ILE A 18 5.64 -0.38 2.50
C ILE A 18 5.04 0.16 1.20
N ALA A 19 4.07 1.07 1.28
CA ALA A 19 3.44 1.66 0.11
C ALA A 19 4.45 2.39 -0.78
N LEU A 20 5.40 3.11 -0.19
CA LEU A 20 6.47 3.79 -0.91
C LEU A 20 7.42 2.80 -1.58
N LEU A 21 7.83 1.74 -0.88
CA LEU A 21 8.72 0.72 -1.41
C LEU A 21 8.07 -0.02 -2.58
N LEU A 22 6.81 -0.44 -2.43
CA LEU A 22 6.05 -1.10 -3.48
C LEU A 22 5.77 -0.18 -4.66
N ALA A 23 5.43 1.09 -4.41
CA ALA A 23 5.26 2.08 -5.46
C ALA A 23 6.56 2.26 -6.26
N PHE A 24 7.71 2.25 -5.60
CA PHE A 24 9.01 2.32 -6.27
C PHE A 24 9.28 1.10 -7.15
N VAL A 25 9.06 -0.12 -6.63
CA VAL A 25 9.26 -1.38 -7.34
C VAL A 25 8.29 -1.51 -8.53
N ILE A 26 7.01 -1.21 -8.33
CA ILE A 26 5.97 -1.27 -9.37
C ILE A 26 6.24 -0.24 -10.47
N ASP A 27 6.67 0.97 -10.11
CA ASP A 27 6.99 2.00 -11.09
C ASP A 27 8.25 1.70 -11.92
N LEU A 28 9.17 0.92 -11.34
CA LEU A 28 10.35 0.38 -12.04
C LEU A 28 9.94 -0.75 -13.02
N LEU A 29 9.16 -1.73 -12.54
CA LEU A 29 8.75 -2.90 -13.33
C LEU A 29 7.76 -2.56 -14.44
N PHE A 30 6.84 -1.62 -14.20
CA PHE A 30 5.70 -1.37 -15.07
C PHE A 30 5.68 0.04 -15.66
N SER A 31 6.83 0.57 -16.10
CA SER A 31 6.98 1.96 -16.56
C SER A 31 5.82 2.49 -17.42
N ASN A 32 5.31 1.72 -18.38
CA ASN A 32 4.26 2.12 -19.33
C ASN A 32 2.80 2.05 -18.83
N ARG A 33 2.53 1.56 -17.61
CA ARG A 33 1.16 1.46 -17.09
C ARG A 33 0.68 2.76 -16.42
N SER A 34 -0.64 2.94 -16.39
CA SER A 34 -1.31 4.07 -15.74
C SER A 34 -0.85 4.26 -14.28
N THR A 35 -0.47 5.49 -13.95
CA THR A 35 -0.07 5.94 -12.60
C THR A 35 -1.09 5.51 -11.54
N ILE A 36 -2.38 5.63 -11.84
CA ILE A 36 -3.47 5.32 -10.92
C ILE A 36 -3.52 3.81 -10.64
N GLY A 37 -3.37 2.98 -11.67
CA GLY A 37 -3.39 1.52 -11.52
C GLY A 37 -2.22 1.03 -10.66
N LYS A 38 -1.02 1.57 -10.92
CA LYS A 38 0.18 1.24 -10.14
C LYS A 38 0.03 1.64 -8.66
N SER A 39 -0.47 2.84 -8.39
CA SER A 39 -0.65 3.32 -7.01
C SER A 39 -1.69 2.50 -6.27
N LEU A 40 -2.74 2.06 -6.96
CA LEU A 40 -3.81 1.26 -6.35
C LEU A 40 -3.30 -0.15 -5.98
N VAL A 41 -2.53 -0.80 -6.85
CA VAL A 41 -1.89 -2.09 -6.55
C VAL A 41 -0.91 -1.96 -5.38
N ALA A 42 -0.03 -0.95 -5.40
CA ALA A 42 0.90 -0.68 -4.30
C ALA A 42 0.16 -0.46 -2.97
N ALA A 43 -0.93 0.30 -3.00
CA ALA A 43 -1.74 0.62 -1.83
C ALA A 43 -2.44 -0.60 -1.24
N VAL A 44 -3.08 -1.42 -2.08
CA VAL A 44 -3.78 -2.63 -1.65
C VAL A 44 -2.83 -3.60 -0.97
N ILE A 45 -1.67 -3.85 -1.57
CA ILE A 45 -0.66 -4.74 -0.98
C ILE A 45 -0.12 -4.15 0.33
N ALA A 46 0.14 -2.84 0.38
CA ALA A 46 0.62 -2.18 1.58
C ALA A 46 -0.39 -2.21 2.75
N GLY A 47 -1.69 -2.09 2.47
CA GLY A 47 -2.75 -2.23 3.46
C GLY A 47 -2.98 -3.67 3.93
N ALA A 48 -2.74 -4.65 3.05
CA ALA A 48 -2.91 -6.07 3.37
C ALA A 48 -1.79 -6.66 4.23
N ILE A 49 -0.54 -6.26 4.01
CA ILE A 49 0.63 -6.76 4.75
C ILE A 49 0.48 -6.69 6.28
N PRO A 50 0.11 -5.55 6.90
CA PRO A 50 -0.06 -5.48 8.36
C PRO A 50 -1.24 -6.30 8.88
N MET A 51 -2.16 -6.74 8.02
CA MET A 51 -3.30 -7.58 8.41
C MET A 51 -2.94 -9.07 8.43
N LEU A 52 -1.82 -9.49 7.83
CA LEU A 52 -1.38 -10.88 7.85
C LEU A 52 -1.09 -11.37 9.28
N PRO A 53 -0.31 -10.67 10.13
CA PRO A 53 -0.12 -11.10 11.52
C PRO A 53 -1.44 -11.16 12.30
N ALA A 54 -2.35 -10.20 12.06
CA ALA A 54 -3.66 -10.18 12.70
C ALA A 54 -4.48 -11.42 12.32
N TYR A 55 -4.48 -11.81 11.04
CA TYR A 55 -5.09 -13.06 10.59
C TYR A 55 -4.49 -14.28 11.30
N TRP A 56 -3.16 -14.40 11.35
CA TRP A 56 -2.49 -15.51 12.03
C TRP A 56 -2.84 -15.58 13.51
N THR A 57 -2.92 -14.42 14.20
CA THR A 57 -3.32 -14.40 15.61
C THR A 57 -4.76 -14.84 15.81
N VAL A 58 -5.68 -14.45 14.93
CA VAL A 58 -7.06 -14.89 15.03
C VAL A 58 -7.17 -16.39 14.77
N VAL A 59 -6.53 -16.90 13.71
CA VAL A 59 -6.49 -18.35 13.43
C VAL A 59 -5.93 -19.14 14.61
N ALA A 60 -4.86 -18.65 15.25
CA ALA A 60 -4.26 -19.31 16.41
C ALA A 60 -5.18 -19.31 17.65
N LEU A 61 -6.01 -18.27 17.82
CA LEU A 61 -6.89 -18.11 18.98
C LEU A 61 -8.27 -18.74 18.78
N SER A 62 -8.74 -18.88 17.54
CA SER A 62 -10.07 -19.43 17.22
C SER A 62 -10.21 -20.94 17.49
N GLY A 63 -9.12 -21.68 17.66
CA GLY A 63 -9.19 -23.12 17.92
C GLY A 63 -10.02 -23.87 16.85
N PRO A 64 -10.97 -24.76 17.22
CA PRO A 64 -11.82 -25.47 16.26
C PRO A 64 -12.94 -24.61 15.64
N THR A 65 -13.11 -23.34 16.04
CA THR A 65 -14.13 -22.47 15.43
C THR A 65 -13.67 -21.92 14.09
N ASP A 66 -14.63 -21.73 13.19
CA ASP A 66 -14.39 -21.34 11.80
C ASP A 66 -13.80 -19.90 11.74
N PRO A 67 -12.54 -19.72 11.33
CA PRO A 67 -11.87 -18.41 11.36
C PRO A 67 -12.39 -17.47 10.27
N THR A 68 -13.26 -17.94 9.38
CA THR A 68 -13.84 -17.18 8.27
C THR A 68 -14.60 -15.93 8.72
N VAL A 69 -15.23 -15.95 9.91
CA VAL A 69 -15.95 -14.79 10.46
C VAL A 69 -15.02 -13.59 10.70
N ALA A 70 -13.74 -13.84 10.97
CA ALA A 70 -12.75 -12.78 11.19
C ALA A 70 -12.13 -12.23 9.90
N LEU A 71 -12.35 -12.87 8.76
CA LEU A 71 -11.82 -12.38 7.48
C LEU A 71 -12.45 -11.06 7.07
N PHE A 72 -13.76 -10.90 7.30
CA PHE A 72 -14.47 -9.69 6.90
C PHE A 72 -13.89 -8.41 7.53
N PRO A 73 -13.73 -8.29 8.88
CA PRO A 73 -13.14 -7.11 9.48
C PRO A 73 -11.67 -6.89 9.07
N LEU A 74 -10.90 -7.96 8.82
CA LEU A 74 -9.52 -7.86 8.35
C LEU A 74 -9.43 -7.30 6.92
N ILE A 75 -10.31 -7.76 6.02
CA ILE A 75 -10.39 -7.26 4.65
C ILE A 75 -10.80 -5.79 4.66
N VAL A 76 -11.84 -5.43 5.42
CA VAL A 76 -12.29 -4.04 5.54
C VAL A 76 -11.18 -3.15 6.12
N GLY A 77 -10.50 -3.62 7.17
CA GLY A 77 -9.35 -2.92 7.75
C GLY A 77 -8.21 -2.72 6.76
N ALA A 78 -7.86 -3.75 5.99
CA ALA A 78 -6.83 -3.68 4.94
C ALA A 78 -7.19 -2.63 3.88
N LEU A 79 -8.45 -2.62 3.43
CA LEU A 79 -8.92 -1.67 2.41
C LEU A 79 -8.92 -0.23 2.93
N ILE A 80 -9.28 0.00 4.19
CA ILE A 80 -9.23 1.33 4.80
C ILE A 80 -7.78 1.81 4.88
N LEU A 81 -6.85 0.98 5.35
CA LEU A 81 -5.42 1.33 5.41
C LEU A 81 -4.85 1.59 4.01
N ALA A 82 -5.22 0.76 3.04
CA ALA A 82 -4.84 0.93 1.65
C ALA A 82 -5.34 2.27 1.10
N LEU A 83 -6.61 2.63 1.32
CA LEU A 83 -7.21 3.83 0.76
C LEU A 83 -6.72 5.11 1.45
N VAL A 84 -6.67 5.12 2.78
CA VAL A 84 -6.39 6.31 3.58
C VAL A 84 -4.89 6.61 3.66
N ILE A 85 -4.05 5.56 3.67
CA ILE A 85 -2.61 5.70 3.87
C ILE A 85 -1.86 5.21 2.62
N GLY A 86 -2.06 3.96 2.21
CA GLY A 86 -1.28 3.37 1.12
C GLY A 86 -1.37 4.16 -0.20
N PHE A 87 -2.59 4.53 -0.59
CA PHE A 87 -2.88 5.20 -1.85
C PHE A 87 -2.28 6.59 -1.97
N PRO A 88 -2.48 7.54 -1.02
CA PRO A 88 -1.89 8.87 -1.15
C PRO A 88 -0.36 8.83 -1.21
N PHE A 89 0.30 7.99 -0.40
CA PHE A 89 1.76 7.86 -0.43
C PHE A 89 2.26 7.23 -1.74
N ALA A 90 1.65 6.13 -2.18
CA ALA A 90 2.01 5.48 -3.44
C ALA A 90 1.77 6.40 -4.65
N PHE A 91 0.61 7.05 -4.69
CA PHE A 91 0.25 7.99 -5.76
C PHE A 91 1.20 9.19 -5.81
N PHE A 92 1.54 9.77 -4.65
CA PHE A 92 2.47 10.89 -4.57
C PHE A 92 3.84 10.53 -5.15
N LEU A 93 4.40 9.37 -4.77
CA LEU A 93 5.70 8.92 -5.25
C LEU A 93 5.69 8.69 -6.76
N ILE A 94 4.71 7.94 -7.27
CA ILE A 94 4.63 7.60 -8.71
C ILE A 94 4.38 8.88 -9.52
N ARG A 95 3.49 9.76 -9.08
CA ARG A 95 3.23 11.05 -9.76
C ARG A 95 4.49 11.92 -9.80
N ARG A 96 5.26 11.97 -8.70
CA ARG A 96 6.51 12.72 -8.65
C ARG A 96 7.55 12.15 -9.63
N ARG A 97 7.66 10.83 -9.75
CA ARG A 97 8.59 10.18 -10.69
C ARG A 97 8.16 10.34 -12.15
N SER A 98 6.87 10.20 -12.45
CA SER A 98 6.35 10.38 -13.82
C SER A 98 6.64 11.78 -14.36
N ARG A 99 6.51 12.84 -13.54
CA ARG A 99 6.89 14.21 -13.92
C ARG A 99 8.38 14.34 -14.28
N GLY A 100 9.25 13.64 -13.55
CA GLY A 100 10.69 13.61 -13.85
C GLY A 100 11.04 12.88 -15.15
N ARG A 101 10.20 11.95 -15.62
CA ARG A 101 10.42 11.22 -16.88
C ARG A 101 10.01 12.03 -18.11
N VAL A 102 8.91 12.79 -18.03
CA VAL A 102 8.44 13.65 -19.14
C VAL A 102 9.50 14.69 -19.54
N SER A 103 10.29 15.16 -18.59
CA SER A 103 11.42 16.07 -18.82
C SER A 103 12.58 15.49 -19.64
N LYS A 104 12.61 14.17 -19.88
CA LYS A 104 13.67 13.48 -20.64
C LYS A 104 13.21 13.03 -22.04
N ILE A 105 12.03 13.46 -22.49
CA ILE A 105 11.63 13.25 -23.88
C ILE A 105 12.44 14.24 -24.71
N ASP A 106 13.43 13.72 -25.42
CA ASP A 106 14.30 14.48 -26.32
C ASP A 106 13.44 15.09 -27.45
N PRO A 107 13.40 16.42 -27.62
CA PRO A 107 12.61 17.05 -28.68
C PRO A 107 13.08 16.69 -30.09
N GLU A 108 14.30 16.15 -30.24
CA GLU A 108 14.90 15.80 -31.53
C GLU A 108 14.26 14.58 -32.24
N VAL A 109 13.35 13.84 -31.60
CA VAL A 109 12.68 12.68 -32.24
C VAL A 109 11.52 13.10 -33.17
N PHE A 110 11.14 14.38 -33.17
CA PHE A 110 10.03 14.91 -33.96
C PHE A 110 10.44 15.84 -35.11
N GLU A 111 11.75 15.93 -35.43
CA GLU A 111 12.26 16.64 -36.62
C GLU A 111 12.53 15.68 -37.80
#